data_AF-S9S5Q2-F1
#
_entry.id   AF-S9S5Q2-F1
#
_cell.length_a   1.000
_cell.length_b   1.000
_cell.length_c   1.000
_cell.angle_alpha   90.00
_cell.angle_beta   90.00
_cell.angle_gamma   90.00
#
_symmetry.space_group_name_H-M   'P 1'
#
loop_
_entity.id
_entity.type
_entity.pdbx_description
1 polymer ?
#
loop_
_entity_poly.entity_id
_entity_poly.type
_entity_poly.pdbx_seq_one_letter_code
_entity_poly.pdbx_strand_id
1 'polypeptide(L)'
;MAFISNLMESRVDFRAVDMPEASRLTIHILAAVAEHERAMISERTRAAMAQAKLRGVRLGNPRLDSAEAARANVRAADAFALKV
;
A
#
# COMPACT_ATOMS: atom_id res chain seq x y z
N MET A 1 7.16 7.67 5.73
CA MET A 1 7.28 8.22 7.09
C MET A 1 6.34 9.35 7.48
N ALA A 2 5.65 10.02 6.55
CA ALA A 2 4.93 11.27 6.87
C ALA A 2 3.97 11.20 8.07
N PHE A 3 3.23 10.10 8.24
CA PHE A 3 2.22 10.01 9.30
C PHE A 3 2.80 10.12 10.73
N ILE A 4 3.78 9.29 11.08
CA ILE A 4 4.34 9.27 12.45
C ILE A 4 5.11 10.56 12.75
N SER A 5 5.87 11.08 11.78
CA SER A 5 6.55 12.38 11.94
C SER A 5 5.55 13.50 12.21
N ASN A 6 4.47 13.59 11.41
CA ASN A 6 3.43 14.61 11.60
C ASN A 6 2.70 14.45 12.93
N LEU A 7 2.41 13.22 13.35
CA LEU A 7 1.78 12.94 14.65
C LEU A 7 2.66 13.38 15.81
N MET A 8 3.98 13.20 15.69
CA MET A 8 4.91 13.65 16.73
C MET A 8 5.10 15.17 16.72
N GLU A 9 5.08 15.82 15.55
CA GLU A 9 5.07 17.29 15.45
C GLU A 9 3.76 17.91 15.95
N SER A 10 2.67 17.13 15.94
CA SER A 10 1.43 17.54 16.58
C SER A 10 1.64 17.74 18.08
N ARG A 11 1.01 18.77 18.66
CA ARG A 11 1.05 19.05 20.11
C ARG A 11 0.17 18.08 20.92
N VAL A 12 -0.01 16.86 20.42
CA VAL A 12 -0.83 15.82 21.04
C VAL A 12 0.09 14.73 21.57
N ASP A 13 -0.07 14.41 22.85
CA ASP A 13 0.64 13.31 23.47
C ASP A 13 0.06 11.97 22.99
N PHE A 14 0.79 11.31 22.11
CA PHE A 14 0.47 9.96 21.67
C PHE A 14 0.90 8.94 22.73
N ARG A 15 -0.03 8.07 23.13
CA ARG A 15 0.24 6.96 24.05
C ARG A 15 -0.28 5.65 23.45
N ALA A 16 0.62 4.69 23.30
CA ALA A 16 0.26 3.32 22.92
C ALA A 16 -0.27 2.58 24.16
N VAL A 17 -1.43 1.92 24.06
CA VAL A 17 -2.07 1.26 25.22
C VAL A 17 -1.36 -0.04 25.60
N ASP A 18 -0.76 -0.70 24.60
CA ASP A 18 0.03 -1.92 24.71
C ASP A 18 1.48 -1.66 25.14
N MET A 19 2.02 -0.47 24.87
CA MET A 19 3.33 -0.02 25.33
C MET A 19 3.27 1.42 25.91
N PRO A 20 2.65 1.60 27.09
CA PRO A 20 2.38 2.92 27.66
C PRO A 20 3.60 3.79 27.98
N GLU A 21 4.77 3.17 28.13
CA GLU A 21 6.07 3.76 28.44
C GLU A 21 6.87 4.18 27.20
N ALA A 22 6.34 3.92 25.99
CA ALA A 22 7.00 4.26 24.75
C ALA A 22 7.25 5.77 24.64
N SER A 23 8.51 6.16 24.74
CA SER A 23 8.90 7.55 24.54
C SER A 23 8.81 7.97 23.07
N ARG A 24 8.79 9.28 22.83
CA ARG A 24 8.89 9.88 21.48
C ARG A 24 10.08 9.31 20.68
N LEU A 25 11.24 9.19 21.31
CA LEU A 25 12.44 8.61 20.69
C LEU A 25 12.20 7.15 20.28
N THR A 26 11.63 6.36 21.19
CA THR A 26 11.31 4.95 20.94
C THR A 26 10.39 4.79 19.73
N ILE A 27 9.34 5.60 19.65
CA ILE A 27 8.38 5.59 18.53
C ILE A 27 9.08 5.93 17.20
N HIS A 28 9.98 6.92 17.19
CA HIS A 28 10.75 7.26 15.99
C HIS A 28 11.67 6.12 15.51
N ILE A 29 12.37 5.47 16.44
CA ILE A 29 13.23 4.34 16.11
C ILE A 29 12.40 3.20 15.54
N LEU A 30 11.28 2.85 16.18
CA LEU A 30 10.39 1.79 15.70
C LEU A 30 9.80 2.12 14.32
N ALA A 31 9.42 3.37 14.08
CA ALA A 31 8.98 3.80 12.76
C ALA A 31 10.09 3.63 11.71
N ALA A 32 11.34 3.96 12.05
CA ALA A 32 12.49 3.82 11.16
C ALA A 32 12.77 2.36 10.81
N VAL A 33 12.70 1.48 11.81
CA VAL A 33 12.82 0.04 11.62
C VAL A 33 11.70 -0.49 10.71
N ALA A 34 10.45 -0.11 10.97
CA ALA A 34 9.31 -0.53 10.16
C ALA A 34 9.42 -0.07 8.69
N GLU A 35 9.94 1.13 8.45
CA GLU A 35 10.19 1.60 7.08
C GLU A 35 11.27 0.77 6.38
N HIS A 36 12.36 0.46 7.08
CA HIS A 36 13.42 -0.38 6.55
C HIS A 36 12.89 -1.78 6.20
N GLU A 37 12.13 -2.40 7.10
CA GLU A 37 11.51 -3.71 6.86
C GLU A 37 10.58 -3.69 5.65
N ARG A 38 9.75 -2.65 5.51
CA ARG A 38 8.89 -2.45 4.33
C ARG A 38 9.71 -2.42 3.03
N ALA A 39 10.84 -1.70 3.02
CA ALA A 39 11.71 -1.62 1.87
C ALA A 39 12.31 -3.00 1.52
N MET A 40 12.82 -3.71 2.52
CA MET A 40 13.39 -5.06 2.37
C MET A 40 12.37 -6.09 1.87
N ILE A 41 11.13 -6.04 2.37
CA ILE A 41 10.04 -6.90 1.88
C ILE A 41 9.75 -6.56 0.41
N SER A 42 9.62 -5.27 0.07
CA SER A 42 9.36 -4.86 -1.30
C SER A 42 10.44 -5.33 -2.26
N GLU A 43 11.70 -5.18 -1.89
CA GLU A 43 12.85 -5.65 -2.67
C GLU A 43 12.77 -7.16 -2.91
N ARG A 44 12.57 -7.95 -1.85
CA ARG A 44 12.50 -9.41 -1.94
C ARG A 44 11.32 -9.86 -2.81
N THR A 45 10.15 -9.24 -2.65
CA THR A 45 8.97 -9.56 -3.48
C THR A 45 9.23 -9.22 -4.95
N ARG A 46 9.85 -8.07 -5.25
CA ARG A 46 10.20 -7.70 -6.63
C ARG A 46 11.21 -8.67 -7.24
N ALA A 47 12.24 -9.06 -6.48
CA ALA A 47 13.21 -10.05 -6.93
C ALA A 47 12.55 -11.41 -7.23
N ALA A 48 11.67 -11.89 -6.35
CA ALA A 48 10.92 -13.13 -6.57
C ALA A 48 10.01 -13.05 -7.80
N MET A 49 9.31 -11.92 -8.00
CA MET A 49 8.47 -11.69 -9.18
C MET A 49 9.29 -11.67 -10.47
N ALA A 50 10.50 -11.07 -10.45
CA ALA A 50 11.40 -11.08 -11.61
C ALA A 50 11.79 -12.51 -11.99
N GLN A 51 12.15 -13.34 -11.00
CA GLN A 51 12.45 -14.75 -11.23
C GLN A 51 11.24 -15.54 -11.72
N ALA A 52 10.04 -15.28 -11.19
CA ALA A 52 8.81 -15.90 -11.66
C ALA A 52 8.53 -15.56 -13.14
N LYS A 53 8.76 -14.30 -13.57
CA LYS A 53 8.63 -13.90 -14.97
C LYS A 53 9.61 -14.65 -15.88
N LEU A 54 10.87 -14.82 -15.45
CA LEU A 54 11.86 -15.60 -16.20
C LEU A 54 11.45 -17.06 -16.37
N ARG A 55 10.75 -17.63 -15.38
CA ARG A 55 10.16 -18.97 -15.44
C ARG A 55 8.89 -19.05 -16.29
N GLY A 56 8.46 -17.95 -16.92
CA GLY A 56 7.28 -17.90 -17.78
C GLY A 56 5.95 -17.73 -17.03
N VAL A 57 5.96 -17.40 -15.72
CA VAL A 57 4.72 -17.16 -14.97
C VAL A 57 4.08 -15.86 -15.45
N ARG A 58 2.83 -15.97 -15.96
CA ARG A 58 2.01 -14.80 -16.30
C ARG A 58 1.50 -14.14 -15.02
N LEU A 59 2.07 -12.97 -14.68
CA LEU A 59 1.64 -12.14 -13.56
C LEU A 59 0.57 -11.12 -14.00
N GLY A 60 -0.19 -10.59 -13.04
CA GLY A 60 -1.29 -9.67 -13.29
C GLY A 60 -2.63 -10.37 -13.48
N ASN A 61 -3.66 -9.65 -13.94
CA ASN A 61 -4.97 -10.25 -14.17
C ASN A 61 -4.94 -11.07 -15.47
N PRO A 62 -5.21 -12.39 -15.44
CA PRO A 62 -5.24 -13.22 -16.64
C PRO A 62 -6.45 -12.92 -17.55
N ARG A 63 -7.46 -12.19 -17.05
CA ARG A 63 -8.72 -11.87 -17.72
C ARG A 63 -8.87 -10.36 -17.99
N LEU A 64 -7.76 -9.66 -18.26
CA LEU A 64 -7.76 -8.20 -18.46
C LEU A 64 -8.78 -7.74 -19.50
N ASP A 65 -8.87 -8.41 -20.64
CA ASP A 65 -9.78 -8.06 -21.73
C ASP A 65 -11.25 -8.05 -21.26
N SER A 66 -11.66 -9.07 -20.51
CA SER A 66 -13.02 -9.12 -19.94
C SER A 66 -13.26 -8.05 -18.87
N ALA A 67 -12.23 -7.68 -18.11
CA ALA A 67 -12.32 -6.63 -17.10
C ALA A 67 -12.41 -5.24 -17.74
N GLU A 68 -11.73 -5.02 -18.86
CA GLU A 68 -11.83 -3.80 -19.67
C GLU A 68 -13.20 -3.67 -20.31
N ALA A 69 -13.73 -4.75 -20.87
CA ALA A 69 -15.09 -4.79 -21.40
C ALA A 69 -16.14 -4.47 -20.32
N ALA A 70 -16.00 -5.06 -19.12
CA ALA A 70 -16.88 -4.75 -18.00
C ALA A 70 -16.80 -3.26 -17.59
N ARG A 71 -15.60 -2.68 -17.54
CA ARG A 71 -15.42 -1.25 -17.26
C ARG A 71 -16.02 -0.36 -18.35
N ALA A 72 -15.92 -0.75 -19.62
CA ALA A 72 -16.53 -0.03 -20.72
C ALA A 72 -18.06 -0.03 -20.62
N ASN A 73 -18.66 -1.17 -20.26
CA ASN A 73 -20.09 -1.30 -20.06
C ASN A 73 -20.59 -0.43 -18.89
N VAL A 74 -19.86 -0.39 -17.78
CA VAL A 74 -20.17 0.51 -16.65
C VAL A 74 -20.15 1.97 -17.11
N ARG A 75 -19.08 2.41 -17.79
CA ARG A 75 -19.00 3.78 -18.32
C ARG A 75 -20.15 4.13 -19.28
N ALA A 76 -20.54 3.19 -20.14
CA ALA A 76 -21.65 3.38 -21.06
C ALA A 76 -23.00 3.51 -20.32
N ALA A 77 -23.21 2.70 -19.28
CA ALA A 77 -24.40 2.77 -18.43
C ALA A 77 -24.45 4.11 -17.66
N ASP A 78 -23.34 4.55 -17.07
CA ASP A 78 -23.24 5.84 -16.36
C ASP A 78 -23.51 7.02 -17.31
N ALA A 79 -22.95 6.99 -18.52
CA ALA A 79 -23.17 8.02 -19.54
C ALA A 79 -24.62 8.04 -20.06
N PHE A 80 -25.31 6.90 -20.08
CA PHE A 80 -26.72 6.83 -20.40
C PHE A 80 -27.58 7.42 -19.28
N ALA A 81 -27.27 7.09 -18.03
CA ALA A 81 -28.00 7.60 -16.86
C ALA A 81 -27.97 9.13 -16.73
N LEU A 82 -26.91 9.79 -17.18
CA LEU A 82 -26.77 11.26 -17.19
C LEU A 82 -27.51 11.96 -18.34
N LYS A 83 -28.04 11.22 -19.31
CA LYS A 83 -28.79 11.76 -20.47
C LYS A 83 -30.31 11.70 -20.29
N VAL A 84 -30.78 11.09 -19.20
CA VAL A 84 -32.18 11.01 -18.77
C VAL A 84 -32.41 12.05 -17.69
#